data_AF-A0A819WC96-F1
#
_entry.id   AF-A0A819WC96-F1
#
_cell.length_a   1.000
_cell.length_b   1.000
_cell.length_c   1.000
_cell.angle_alpha   90.00
_cell.angle_beta   90.00
_cell.angle_gamma   90.00
#
_symmetry.space_group_name_H-M   'P 1'
#
loop_
_entity.id
_entity.type
_entity.pdbx_description
1 polymer ?
#
loop_
_entity_poly.entity_id
_entity_poly.type
_entity_poly.pdbx_seq_one_letter_code
_entity_poly.pdbx_strand_id
1 'polypeptide(L)'
;NNNPEITLQKTQFQHNTSFLVDIRVINSKENLKDEAKYRACAEANSIACFYADDDWDASFYLKSLIADFRADPYVLHSVTDPGTFYTNLMWSYFDRDINLHTGFSWIGCGSIFLREYAQRHIAYLHTYLKNNRNLIHLSDVFFSIWLNDIPSQFNMNIRNLPESHTGASFSSSSNFLQYQHQSSVLAIRILEHNLRSNQSNNTNNTQFTRTSKRRFPYYIKSSNPNDEFIFYTNILPIDIEHIPFNISKDFERGTRNNLPSGPGISFFASHTTLSAVDNKPSTCWRIGRNIRRGEFFAMDFLYIRTNLSFALIIGHTRELQNKIDVNLSFDGLLWSRYPSMNGISIRSQNSTSDKQQYMVIFNSSQFNLGFRSFRYVAFNASKITYLEELQVCDVKIITTTNIKTL
;
A
#
# COMPACT_ATOMS: atom_id res chain seq x y z
N ASN A 1 -19.85 8.61 15.52
CA ASN A 1 -19.42 8.68 16.94
C ASN A 1 -19.66 7.32 17.58
N ASN A 2 -18.59 6.71 18.06
CA ASN A 2 -18.60 5.38 18.65
C ASN A 2 -18.42 5.40 20.18
N ASN A 3 -18.36 6.60 20.78
CA ASN A 3 -18.38 6.78 22.23
C ASN A 3 -19.84 6.94 22.69
N PRO A 4 -20.42 5.98 23.44
CA PRO A 4 -21.80 6.04 23.88
C PRO A 4 -22.06 7.11 24.95
N GLU A 5 -21.01 7.63 25.60
CA GLU A 5 -21.10 8.65 26.65
C GLU A 5 -21.17 10.07 26.07
N ILE A 6 -20.80 10.23 24.79
CA ILE A 6 -20.79 11.52 24.10
C ILE A 6 -21.84 11.48 23.01
N THR A 7 -22.57 12.58 22.81
CA THR A 7 -23.42 12.76 21.63
C THR A 7 -22.86 13.91 20.81
N LEU A 8 -22.34 13.59 19.62
CA LEU A 8 -21.83 14.60 18.70
C LEU A 8 -22.97 15.25 17.93
N GLN A 9 -22.83 16.55 17.68
CA GLN A 9 -23.76 17.38 16.91
C GLN A 9 -23.06 17.96 15.67
N LYS A 10 -23.81 18.19 14.60
CA LYS A 10 -23.27 18.76 13.33
C LYS A 10 -22.58 20.11 13.55
N THR A 11 -23.07 20.92 14.47
CA THR A 11 -22.54 22.24 14.84
C THR A 11 -21.10 22.20 15.34
N GLN A 12 -20.67 21.08 15.94
CA GLN A 12 -19.29 20.92 16.44
C GLN A 12 -18.26 20.80 15.31
N PHE A 13 -18.70 20.58 14.08
CA PHE A 13 -17.84 20.50 12.90
C PHE A 13 -17.98 21.71 11.96
N GLN A 14 -18.81 22.69 12.34
CA GLN A 14 -18.96 23.94 11.59
C GLN A 14 -17.74 24.82 11.86
N HIS A 15 -16.67 24.61 11.09
CA HIS A 15 -15.58 25.56 11.01
C HIS A 15 -15.94 26.69 10.03
N ASN A 16 -15.34 27.87 10.21
CA ASN A 16 -15.39 29.01 9.29
C ASN A 16 -14.62 28.71 7.97
N THR A 17 -14.84 27.55 7.36
CA THR A 17 -14.26 27.20 6.07
C THR A 17 -15.27 27.50 4.98
N SER A 18 -14.80 28.17 3.93
CA SER A 18 -15.56 28.58 2.75
C SER A 18 -16.01 27.41 1.85
N PHE A 19 -15.82 26.17 2.29
CA PHE A 19 -16.24 24.96 1.57
C PHE A 19 -17.46 24.35 2.25
N LEU A 20 -18.53 24.12 1.49
CA LEU A 20 -19.71 23.39 1.95
C LEU A 20 -19.34 21.91 2.14
N VAL A 21 -19.01 21.51 3.36
CA VAL A 21 -18.84 20.10 3.73
C VAL A 21 -20.19 19.57 4.19
N ASP A 22 -20.73 18.56 3.49
CA ASP A 22 -21.92 17.87 3.97
C ASP A 22 -21.54 16.84 5.03
N ILE A 23 -21.83 17.19 6.29
CA ILE A 23 -21.53 16.37 7.46
C ILE A 23 -22.83 15.73 7.95
N ARG A 24 -22.82 14.39 8.03
CA ARG A 24 -23.83 13.57 8.70
C ARG A 24 -23.20 12.89 9.90
N VAL A 25 -23.75 13.15 11.09
CA VAL A 25 -23.28 12.54 12.34
C VAL A 25 -24.21 11.39 12.71
N ILE A 26 -23.64 10.20 12.91
CA ILE A 26 -24.33 9.02 13.43
C ILE A 26 -23.76 8.72 14.82
N ASN A 27 -24.60 8.79 15.85
CA ASN A 27 -24.22 8.47 17.24
C ASN A 27 -24.68 7.03 17.56
N SER A 28 -23.75 6.17 17.93
CA SER A 28 -24.05 4.79 18.34
C SER A 28 -24.47 4.74 19.81
N LYS A 29 -25.35 3.79 20.16
CA LYS A 29 -25.77 3.53 21.55
C LYS A 29 -24.72 2.74 22.35
N GLU A 30 -23.77 2.12 21.65
CA GLU A 30 -22.69 1.32 22.23
C GLU A 30 -21.40 1.50 21.43
N ASN A 31 -20.28 1.07 21.99
CA ASN A 31 -19.00 1.08 21.28
C ASN A 31 -18.89 -0.14 20.36
N LEU A 32 -19.13 0.07 19.07
CA LEU A 32 -19.10 -0.93 18.00
C LEU A 32 -17.68 -1.32 17.56
N LYS A 33 -16.62 -0.76 18.18
CA LYS A 33 -15.21 -1.01 17.83
C LYS A 33 -14.96 -0.87 16.31
N ASP A 34 -14.20 -1.80 15.71
CA ASP A 34 -13.88 -1.76 14.29
C ASP A 34 -15.10 -1.83 13.37
N GLU A 35 -16.21 -2.43 13.81
CA GLU A 35 -17.42 -2.56 12.99
C GLU A 35 -18.00 -1.19 12.59
N ALA A 36 -17.80 -0.16 13.42
CA ALA A 36 -18.36 1.18 13.22
C ALA A 36 -17.98 1.78 11.87
N LYS A 37 -16.73 1.58 11.42
CA LYS A 37 -16.21 2.17 10.19
C LYS A 37 -16.89 1.60 8.95
N TYR A 38 -17.16 0.29 8.95
CA TYR A 38 -17.87 -0.37 7.85
C TYR A 38 -19.33 0.05 7.80
N ARG A 39 -20.00 0.17 8.95
CA ARG A 39 -21.40 0.67 9.01
C ARG A 39 -21.51 2.09 8.49
N ALA A 40 -20.63 2.98 8.95
CA ALA A 40 -20.58 4.36 8.46
C ALA A 40 -20.33 4.41 6.95
N CYS A 41 -19.37 3.62 6.44
CA CYS A 41 -19.09 3.55 5.02
C CYS A 41 -20.29 3.01 4.21
N ALA A 42 -20.92 1.94 4.67
CA ALA A 42 -22.07 1.32 4.01
C ALA A 42 -23.28 2.26 3.87
N GLU A 43 -23.43 3.20 4.80
CA GLU A 43 -24.47 4.25 4.80
C GLU A 43 -24.07 5.54 4.05
N ALA A 44 -22.81 5.66 3.62
CA ALA A 44 -22.32 6.86 2.95
C ALA A 44 -22.93 7.01 1.54
N ASN A 45 -23.06 8.25 1.07
CA ASN A 45 -23.54 8.54 -0.29
C ASN A 45 -22.44 8.39 -1.36
N SER A 46 -21.16 8.41 -0.94
CA SER A 46 -20.02 8.25 -1.85
C SER A 46 -19.85 6.80 -2.31
N ILE A 47 -19.15 6.62 -3.44
CA ILE A 47 -18.84 5.30 -4.01
C ILE A 47 -17.76 4.57 -3.19
N ALA A 48 -16.88 5.33 -2.54
CA ALA A 48 -15.76 4.84 -1.75
C ALA A 48 -15.64 5.62 -0.43
N CYS A 49 -14.92 5.03 0.50
CA CYS A 49 -14.70 5.57 1.83
C CYS A 49 -13.21 5.66 2.10
N PHE A 50 -12.79 6.78 2.68
CA PHE A 50 -11.50 6.89 3.34
C PHE A 50 -11.69 6.69 4.83
N TYR A 51 -10.79 5.94 5.47
CA TYR A 51 -10.79 5.73 6.90
C TYR A 51 -9.37 5.89 7.47
N ALA A 52 -9.28 6.54 8.63
CA ALA A 52 -8.10 6.54 9.48
C ALA A 52 -8.56 6.65 10.95
N ASP A 53 -7.83 6.00 11.84
CA ASP A 53 -7.99 6.20 13.28
C ASP A 53 -7.54 7.62 13.66
N ASP A 54 -8.04 8.12 14.78
CA ASP A 54 -7.72 9.42 15.36
C ASP A 54 -6.29 9.51 15.92
N ASP A 55 -5.54 8.41 15.90
CA ASP A 55 -4.13 8.35 16.29
C ASP A 55 -3.17 8.79 15.17
N TRP A 56 -3.61 8.85 13.90
CA TRP A 56 -2.69 8.94 12.76
C TRP A 56 -2.92 10.17 11.87
N ASP A 57 -1.82 10.85 11.50
CA ASP A 57 -1.86 11.97 10.57
C ASP A 57 -1.81 11.49 9.11
N ALA A 58 -2.94 11.61 8.42
CA ALA A 58 -3.08 11.22 7.02
C ALA A 58 -2.59 12.23 5.99
N SER A 59 -2.24 13.46 6.40
CA SER A 59 -1.90 14.55 5.48
C SER A 59 -0.68 14.28 4.61
N PHE A 60 0.18 13.34 5.02
CA PHE A 60 1.44 13.00 4.36
C PHE A 60 1.34 11.92 3.26
N TYR A 61 0.18 11.28 3.10
CA TYR A 61 0.01 10.21 2.12
C TYR A 61 -1.36 10.17 1.45
N LEU A 62 -2.30 11.04 1.83
CA LEU A 62 -3.68 10.99 1.36
C LEU A 62 -3.82 11.16 -0.17
N LYS A 63 -3.07 12.08 -0.79
CA LYS A 63 -3.11 12.30 -2.25
C LYS A 63 -2.58 11.07 -2.97
N SER A 64 -1.49 10.48 -2.49
CA SER A 64 -0.95 9.24 -3.05
C SER A 64 -1.92 8.07 -2.91
N LEU A 65 -2.52 7.92 -1.73
CA LEU A 65 -3.50 6.87 -1.47
C LEU A 65 -4.74 7.00 -2.39
N ILE A 66 -5.23 8.24 -2.58
CA ILE A 66 -6.33 8.54 -3.51
C ILE A 66 -5.93 8.26 -4.96
N ALA A 67 -4.72 8.66 -5.37
CA ALA A 67 -4.23 8.46 -6.73
C ALA A 67 -4.05 6.97 -7.06
N ASP A 68 -3.61 6.18 -6.09
CA ASP A 68 -3.48 4.73 -6.19
C ASP A 68 -4.85 4.05 -6.26
N PHE A 69 -5.78 4.42 -5.37
CA PHE A 69 -7.16 3.93 -5.40
C PHE A 69 -7.86 4.23 -6.72
N ARG A 70 -7.69 5.44 -7.28
CA ARG A 70 -8.26 5.78 -8.59
C ARG A 70 -7.65 4.96 -9.72
N ALA A 71 -6.41 4.52 -9.57
CA ALA A 71 -5.75 3.69 -10.57
C ALA A 71 -6.30 2.25 -10.56
N ASP A 72 -6.60 1.70 -9.39
CA ASP A 72 -7.10 0.32 -9.21
C ASP A 72 -8.18 0.19 -8.11
N PRO A 73 -9.39 0.72 -8.31
CA PRO A 73 -10.38 0.90 -7.23
C PRO A 73 -10.95 -0.40 -6.66
N TYR A 74 -10.65 -1.55 -7.27
CA TYR A 74 -11.23 -2.83 -6.90
C TYR A 74 -10.41 -3.59 -5.85
N VAL A 75 -9.29 -3.05 -5.37
CA VAL A 75 -8.52 -3.63 -4.26
C VAL A 75 -8.62 -2.75 -3.01
N LEU A 76 -8.34 -3.32 -1.84
CA LEU A 76 -8.17 -2.53 -0.62
C LEU A 76 -6.85 -1.76 -0.71
N HIS A 77 -6.90 -0.44 -0.56
CA HIS A 77 -5.70 0.38 -0.41
C HIS A 77 -5.52 0.74 1.06
N SER A 78 -4.31 0.61 1.57
CA SER A 78 -3.99 0.96 2.96
C SER A 78 -2.57 1.44 3.11
N VAL A 79 -2.26 1.97 4.28
CA VAL A 79 -0.96 2.50 4.65
C VAL A 79 -0.51 1.83 5.94
N THR A 80 0.78 1.51 6.04
CA THR A 80 1.36 0.93 7.24
C THR A 80 2.87 1.23 7.31
N ASP A 81 3.49 0.99 8.47
CA ASP A 81 4.94 1.10 8.64
C ASP A 81 5.69 -0.11 8.04
N PRO A 82 7.02 -0.02 7.83
CA PRO A 82 7.82 -1.09 7.25
C PRO A 82 7.70 -2.47 7.90
N GLY A 83 7.78 -2.54 9.24
CA GLY A 83 7.80 -3.81 9.95
C GLY A 83 6.44 -4.50 9.85
N THR A 84 5.39 -3.71 9.98
CA THR A 84 4.02 -4.16 9.81
C THR A 84 3.72 -4.54 8.36
N PHE A 85 4.21 -3.80 7.35
CA PHE A 85 4.07 -4.17 5.94
C PHE A 85 4.63 -5.58 5.67
N TYR A 86 5.85 -5.85 6.14
CA TYR A 86 6.50 -7.15 5.96
C TYR A 86 5.71 -8.27 6.65
N THR A 87 5.21 -8.00 7.86
CA THR A 87 4.36 -8.93 8.61
C THR A 87 3.06 -9.23 7.86
N ASN A 88 2.37 -8.20 7.37
CA ASN A 88 1.15 -8.33 6.58
C ASN A 88 1.37 -9.16 5.31
N LEU A 89 2.52 -8.98 4.65
CA LEU A 89 2.91 -9.75 3.48
C LEU A 89 3.09 -11.24 3.81
N MET A 90 3.74 -11.57 4.92
CA MET A 90 3.84 -12.95 5.42
C MET A 90 2.49 -13.55 5.82
N TRP A 91 1.54 -12.71 6.21
CA TRP A 91 0.16 -13.08 6.53
C TRP A 91 -0.74 -13.10 5.28
N SER A 92 -0.19 -13.57 4.17
CA SER A 92 -0.90 -13.79 2.91
C SER A 92 -1.03 -15.28 2.58
N TYR A 93 -2.10 -15.61 1.84
CA TYR A 93 -2.59 -16.97 1.64
C TYR A 93 -2.91 -17.20 0.17
N PHE A 94 -2.29 -18.22 -0.40
CA PHE A 94 -2.40 -18.57 -1.81
C PHE A 94 -2.64 -20.06 -1.99
N ASP A 95 -3.79 -20.40 -2.55
CA ASP A 95 -4.12 -21.75 -3.01
C ASP A 95 -4.85 -21.61 -4.35
N ARG A 96 -4.13 -21.91 -5.44
CA ARG A 96 -4.63 -21.76 -6.81
C ARG A 96 -5.76 -22.74 -7.10
N ASP A 97 -5.76 -23.90 -6.44
CA ASP A 97 -6.74 -24.96 -6.72
C ASP A 97 -8.14 -24.53 -6.29
N ILE A 98 -8.26 -23.61 -5.33
CA ILE A 98 -9.53 -23.09 -4.81
C ILE A 98 -9.76 -21.60 -5.11
N ASN A 99 -8.88 -20.99 -5.90
CA ASN A 99 -8.86 -19.53 -6.13
C ASN A 99 -8.82 -18.71 -4.82
N LEU A 100 -8.04 -19.17 -3.84
CA LEU A 100 -7.71 -18.43 -2.62
C LEU A 100 -6.51 -17.54 -2.90
N HIS A 101 -6.70 -16.24 -2.71
CA HIS A 101 -5.70 -15.25 -3.05
C HIS A 101 -5.89 -14.02 -2.17
N THR A 102 -5.51 -14.10 -0.89
CA THR A 102 -5.86 -13.05 0.09
C THR A 102 -4.69 -12.69 0.98
N GLY A 103 -4.74 -11.50 1.57
CA GLY A 103 -3.70 -10.99 2.45
C GLY A 103 -4.28 -10.08 3.52
N PHE A 104 -3.61 -10.09 4.67
CA PHE A 104 -3.99 -9.25 5.78
C PHE A 104 -3.54 -7.80 5.58
N SER A 105 -4.31 -6.84 6.11
CA SER A 105 -3.88 -5.45 6.26
C SER A 105 -4.57 -4.78 7.44
N TRP A 106 -3.81 -3.97 8.19
CA TRP A 106 -4.38 -3.03 9.14
C TRP A 106 -4.95 -1.81 8.40
N ILE A 107 -6.12 -1.36 8.84
CA ILE A 107 -6.93 -0.36 8.12
C ILE A 107 -6.89 1.01 8.82
N GLY A 108 -6.45 1.01 10.09
CA GLY A 108 -6.36 2.16 10.99
C GLY A 108 -5.47 3.30 10.51
N CYS A 109 -4.34 3.01 9.89
CA CYS A 109 -3.34 4.03 9.56
C CYS A 109 -3.62 4.75 8.23
N GLY A 110 -4.86 4.71 7.72
CA GLY A 110 -5.24 5.24 6.42
C GLY A 110 -5.56 4.13 5.44
N SER A 111 -6.81 4.10 4.96
CA SER A 111 -7.27 3.13 3.98
C SER A 111 -8.37 3.70 3.08
N ILE A 112 -8.45 3.18 1.86
CA ILE A 112 -9.52 3.49 0.91
C ILE A 112 -10.06 2.19 0.32
N PHE A 113 -11.39 2.06 0.33
CA PHE A 113 -12.11 0.92 -0.25
C PHE A 113 -13.51 1.33 -0.73
N LEU A 114 -14.09 0.50 -1.59
CA LEU A 114 -15.43 0.73 -2.12
C LEU A 114 -16.52 0.54 -1.06
N ARG A 115 -17.57 1.36 -1.12
CA ARG A 115 -18.76 1.23 -0.26
C ARG A 115 -19.40 -0.15 -0.36
N GLU A 116 -19.46 -0.71 -1.57
CA GLU A 116 -20.00 -2.07 -1.79
C GLU A 116 -19.22 -3.14 -1.01
N TYR A 117 -17.91 -2.94 -0.77
CA TYR A 117 -17.11 -3.88 0.02
C TYR A 117 -17.49 -3.82 1.49
N ALA A 118 -17.79 -2.63 2.02
CA ALA A 118 -18.28 -2.47 3.39
C ALA A 118 -19.67 -3.11 3.57
N GLN A 119 -20.59 -2.88 2.62
CA GLN A 119 -21.94 -3.46 2.65
C GLN A 119 -21.89 -4.99 2.63
N ARG A 120 -21.08 -5.56 1.72
CA ARG A 120 -20.85 -7.00 1.63
C ARG A 120 -20.22 -7.55 2.91
N HIS A 121 -19.26 -6.83 3.48
CA HIS A 121 -18.60 -7.24 4.71
C HIS A 121 -19.56 -7.34 5.89
N ILE A 122 -20.44 -6.34 6.09
CA ILE A 122 -21.47 -6.37 7.14
C ILE A 122 -22.37 -7.61 6.98
N ALA A 123 -22.78 -7.93 5.75
CA ALA A 123 -23.56 -9.14 5.47
C ALA A 123 -22.80 -10.42 5.86
N TYR A 124 -21.50 -10.49 5.59
CA TYR A 124 -20.66 -11.61 6.01
C TYR A 124 -20.50 -11.71 7.53
N LEU A 125 -20.29 -10.59 8.23
CA LEU A 125 -20.21 -10.58 9.70
C LEU A 125 -21.49 -11.16 10.31
N HIS A 126 -22.67 -10.74 9.83
CA HIS A 126 -23.95 -11.26 10.29
C HIS A 126 -24.16 -12.74 9.98
N THR A 127 -23.66 -13.21 8.85
CA THR A 127 -23.80 -14.60 8.41
C THR A 127 -22.88 -15.53 9.19
N TYR A 128 -21.59 -15.21 9.26
CA TYR A 128 -20.58 -16.15 9.75
C TYR A 128 -20.18 -15.94 11.22
N LEU A 129 -20.39 -14.74 11.79
CA LEU A 129 -20.02 -14.44 13.18
C LEU A 129 -21.23 -14.34 14.13
N LYS A 130 -22.41 -14.82 13.71
CA LYS A 130 -23.62 -14.84 14.56
C LYS A 130 -23.37 -15.46 15.94
N ASN A 131 -22.59 -16.54 15.99
CA ASN A 131 -22.25 -17.28 17.21
C ASN A 131 -20.93 -16.82 17.86
N ASN A 132 -20.21 -15.86 17.26
CA ASN A 132 -18.89 -15.38 17.70
C ASN A 132 -18.88 -13.84 17.76
N ARG A 133 -19.91 -13.24 18.37
CA ARG A 133 -20.12 -11.78 18.33
C ARG A 133 -18.98 -10.96 18.92
N ASN A 134 -18.26 -11.50 19.90
CA ASN A 134 -17.09 -10.87 20.50
C ASN A 134 -15.94 -10.65 19.49
N LEU A 135 -15.86 -11.46 18.42
CA LEU A 135 -14.84 -11.32 17.38
C LEU A 135 -15.17 -10.22 16.36
N ILE A 136 -16.42 -9.77 16.29
CA ILE A 136 -16.83 -8.64 15.43
C ILE A 136 -16.05 -7.37 15.79
N HIS A 137 -15.58 -7.25 17.04
CA HIS A 137 -14.73 -6.13 17.46
C HIS A 137 -13.40 -6.01 16.70
N LEU A 138 -12.95 -7.08 16.04
CA LEU A 138 -11.77 -7.12 15.17
C LEU A 138 -12.16 -7.28 13.69
N SER A 139 -13.19 -6.55 13.28
CA SER A 139 -13.73 -6.59 11.91
C SER A 139 -12.66 -6.39 10.84
N ASP A 140 -11.60 -5.62 11.11
CA ASP A 140 -10.51 -5.35 10.16
C ASP A 140 -9.76 -6.63 9.71
N VAL A 141 -9.63 -7.62 10.62
CA VAL A 141 -9.04 -8.92 10.31
C VAL A 141 -9.90 -9.67 9.30
N PHE A 142 -11.21 -9.69 9.52
CA PHE A 142 -12.15 -10.37 8.63
C PHE A 142 -12.28 -9.63 7.31
N PHE A 143 -12.33 -8.30 7.32
CA PHE A 143 -12.53 -7.49 6.12
C PHE A 143 -11.43 -7.74 5.09
N SER A 144 -10.17 -7.53 5.46
CA SER A 144 -9.03 -7.69 4.55
C SER A 144 -8.97 -9.10 3.96
N ILE A 145 -9.10 -10.13 4.81
CA ILE A 145 -9.05 -11.54 4.39
C ILE A 145 -10.23 -11.89 3.47
N TRP A 146 -11.45 -11.46 3.79
CA TRP A 146 -12.66 -11.81 3.04
C TRP A 146 -12.83 -11.06 1.72
N LEU A 147 -11.97 -10.10 1.38
CA LEU A 147 -11.95 -9.56 0.02
C LEU A 147 -11.43 -10.57 -1.00
N ASN A 148 -10.71 -11.61 -0.55
CA ASN A 148 -10.05 -12.59 -1.41
C ASN A 148 -9.20 -11.92 -2.50
N ASP A 149 -8.51 -10.86 -2.12
CA ASP A 149 -7.49 -10.17 -2.91
C ASP A 149 -6.39 -9.65 -1.98
N ILE A 150 -5.18 -9.44 -2.51
CA ILE A 150 -4.07 -8.89 -1.74
C ILE A 150 -4.19 -7.36 -1.68
N PRO A 151 -4.20 -6.74 -0.50
CA PRO A 151 -4.27 -5.28 -0.37
C PRO A 151 -3.10 -4.57 -1.05
N SER A 152 -3.35 -3.42 -1.67
CA SER A 152 -2.33 -2.47 -2.11
C SER A 152 -1.89 -1.63 -0.92
N GLN A 153 -0.77 -2.00 -0.29
CA GLN A 153 -0.30 -1.33 0.92
C GLN A 153 0.87 -0.40 0.63
N PHE A 154 0.79 0.83 1.13
CA PHE A 154 1.89 1.76 1.17
C PHE A 154 2.73 1.50 2.40
N ASN A 155 4.04 1.52 2.20
CA ASN A 155 5.01 1.56 3.26
C ASN A 155 5.35 3.02 3.55
N MET A 156 4.95 3.53 4.71
CA MET A 156 5.14 4.93 5.13
C MET A 156 5.74 5.04 6.53
N ASN A 157 6.40 6.16 6.82
CA ASN A 157 6.68 6.56 8.19
C ASN A 157 5.42 7.22 8.75
N ILE A 158 4.57 6.44 9.41
CA ILE A 158 3.30 6.91 9.96
C ILE A 158 3.59 7.87 11.11
N ARG A 159 2.90 9.01 11.14
CA ARG A 159 3.05 10.02 12.18
C ARG A 159 1.84 9.98 13.11
N ASN A 160 2.13 9.97 14.41
CA ASN A 160 1.09 10.04 15.42
C ASN A 160 0.56 11.47 15.51
N LEU A 161 -0.75 11.61 15.69
CA LEU A 161 -1.33 12.84 16.18
C LEU A 161 -0.99 13.00 17.68
N PRO A 162 -0.84 14.23 18.18
CA PRO A 162 -0.61 14.46 19.61
C PRO A 162 -1.75 13.83 20.42
N GLU A 163 -1.40 12.94 21.34
CA GLU A 163 -2.37 12.19 22.15
C GLU A 163 -3.24 13.14 22.98
N SER A 164 -4.56 13.11 22.80
CA SER A 164 -5.53 13.67 23.75
C SER A 164 -6.19 12.53 24.54
N HIS A 165 -5.41 11.74 25.26
CA HIS A 165 -5.93 10.52 25.89
C HIS A 165 -6.84 10.79 27.08
N THR A 166 -8.06 10.24 27.03
CA THR A 166 -8.88 9.95 28.23
C THR A 166 -9.43 8.51 28.27
N GLY A 167 -9.01 7.60 27.37
CA GLY A 167 -9.50 6.22 27.37
C GLY A 167 -8.48 5.18 26.89
N ALA A 168 -8.54 3.96 27.45
CA ALA A 168 -7.71 2.83 27.03
C ALA A 168 -8.24 2.24 25.71
N SER A 169 -7.35 1.99 24.73
CA SER A 169 -7.69 1.39 23.44
C SER A 169 -8.10 -0.08 23.59
N PHE A 170 -8.87 -0.63 22.65
CA PHE A 170 -9.21 -2.06 22.69
C PHE A 170 -7.96 -2.95 22.58
N SER A 171 -6.93 -2.48 21.88
CA SER A 171 -5.63 -3.16 21.75
C SER A 171 -4.87 -3.27 23.07
N SER A 172 -5.15 -2.41 24.05
CA SER A 172 -4.60 -2.52 25.42
C SER A 172 -5.35 -3.49 26.33
N SER A 173 -6.46 -4.08 25.88
CA SER A 173 -7.20 -5.07 26.69
C SER A 173 -6.41 -6.37 26.84
N SER A 174 -6.51 -7.01 28.02
CA SER A 174 -5.77 -8.25 28.33
C SER A 174 -6.05 -9.40 27.36
N ASN A 175 -7.26 -9.42 26.78
CA ASN A 175 -7.72 -10.49 25.89
C ASN A 175 -7.49 -10.17 24.40
N PHE A 176 -6.91 -9.01 24.06
CA PHE A 176 -6.74 -8.59 22.67
C PHE A 176 -5.97 -9.63 21.84
N LEU A 177 -4.86 -10.16 22.37
CA LEU A 177 -4.04 -11.14 21.67
C LEU A 177 -4.81 -12.44 21.38
N GLN A 178 -5.63 -12.89 22.33
CA GLN A 178 -6.48 -14.06 22.17
C GLN A 178 -7.54 -13.82 21.08
N TYR A 179 -8.22 -12.68 21.11
CA TYR A 179 -9.21 -12.34 20.09
C TYR A 179 -8.59 -12.16 18.70
N GLN A 180 -7.40 -11.57 18.61
CA GLN A 180 -6.69 -11.41 17.34
C GLN A 180 -6.32 -12.78 16.76
N HIS A 181 -5.76 -13.67 17.58
CA HIS A 181 -5.44 -15.02 17.14
C HIS A 181 -6.68 -15.77 16.65
N GLN A 182 -7.76 -15.77 17.45
CA GLN A 182 -9.01 -16.44 17.10
C GLN A 182 -9.63 -15.86 15.82
N SER A 183 -9.60 -14.53 15.65
CA SER A 183 -10.14 -13.85 14.48
C SER A 183 -9.36 -14.20 13.22
N SER A 184 -8.03 -14.19 13.28
CA SER A 184 -7.17 -14.55 12.14
C SER A 184 -7.40 -15.98 11.67
N VAL A 185 -7.41 -16.94 12.60
CA VAL A 185 -7.65 -18.36 12.29
C VAL A 185 -9.05 -18.57 11.73
N LEU A 186 -10.06 -17.95 12.33
CA LEU A 186 -11.45 -18.12 11.91
C LEU A 186 -11.70 -17.47 10.54
N ALA A 187 -11.13 -16.29 10.28
CA ALA A 187 -11.30 -15.57 9.02
C ALA A 187 -10.86 -16.41 7.82
N ILE A 188 -9.65 -17.00 7.90
CA ILE A 188 -9.11 -17.83 6.81
C ILE A 188 -9.86 -19.16 6.68
N ARG A 189 -10.25 -19.79 7.80
CA ARG A 189 -11.05 -21.04 7.77
C ARG A 189 -12.40 -20.85 7.09
N ILE A 190 -13.09 -19.75 7.37
CA ILE A 190 -14.38 -19.44 6.72
C ILE A 190 -14.16 -19.25 5.22
N LEU A 191 -13.20 -18.43 4.83
CA LEU A 191 -12.94 -18.15 3.41
C LEU A 191 -12.61 -19.43 2.65
N GLU A 192 -11.64 -20.20 3.15
CA GLU A 192 -11.18 -21.44 2.54
C GLU A 192 -12.30 -22.48 2.37
N HIS A 193 -13.11 -22.67 3.42
CA HIS A 193 -14.23 -23.61 3.39
C HIS A 193 -15.29 -23.22 2.34
N ASN A 194 -15.62 -21.94 2.24
CA ASN A 194 -16.59 -21.46 1.25
C ASN A 194 -16.04 -21.61 -0.18
N LEU A 195 -14.75 -21.33 -0.40
CA LEU A 195 -14.12 -21.50 -1.71
C LEU A 195 -14.11 -22.97 -2.17
N ARG A 196 -13.78 -23.92 -1.28
CA ARG A 196 -13.86 -25.36 -1.60
C ARG A 196 -15.29 -25.83 -1.88
N SER A 197 -16.25 -25.37 -1.07
CA SER A 197 -17.66 -25.77 -1.21
C SER A 197 -18.28 -25.25 -2.52
N ASN A 198 -17.87 -24.05 -2.97
CA ASN A 198 -18.34 -23.49 -4.23
C ASN A 198 -17.84 -24.31 -5.44
N GLN A 199 -16.61 -24.83 -5.37
CA GLN A 199 -16.07 -25.70 -6.42
C GLN A 199 -16.74 -27.07 -6.46
N SER A 200 -17.00 -27.68 -5.29
CA SER A 200 -17.63 -29.01 -5.25
C SER A 200 -19.07 -28.98 -5.75
N ASN A 201 -19.80 -27.89 -5.50
CA ASN A 201 -21.23 -27.83 -5.76
C ASN A 201 -21.61 -27.27 -7.14
N ASN A 202 -20.65 -26.82 -7.97
CA ASN A 202 -20.91 -26.11 -9.24
C ASN A 202 -21.97 -25.00 -9.11
N THR A 203 -22.09 -24.41 -7.93
CA THR A 203 -23.08 -23.37 -7.65
C THR A 203 -22.53 -22.03 -8.11
N ASN A 204 -23.32 -21.30 -8.92
CA ASN A 204 -23.07 -19.89 -9.25
C ASN A 204 -23.18 -18.94 -8.04
N ASN A 205 -23.25 -19.47 -6.80
CA ASN A 205 -23.33 -18.67 -5.59
C ASN A 205 -21.93 -18.19 -5.21
N THR A 206 -21.58 -17.01 -5.71
CA THR A 206 -20.25 -16.41 -5.69
C THR A 206 -19.88 -15.75 -4.35
N GLN A 207 -20.04 -16.45 -3.23
CA GLN A 207 -19.56 -15.93 -1.95
C GLN A 207 -18.03 -15.80 -1.98
N PHE A 208 -17.52 -14.65 -1.52
CA PHE A 208 -16.10 -14.28 -1.55
C PHE A 208 -15.46 -14.26 -2.95
N THR A 209 -16.21 -13.94 -4.01
CA THR A 209 -15.58 -13.80 -5.33
C THR A 209 -14.51 -12.75 -5.34
N ARG A 210 -13.33 -13.20 -5.79
CA ARG A 210 -12.28 -12.34 -6.27
C ARG A 210 -12.83 -11.52 -7.43
N THR A 211 -12.75 -10.20 -7.34
CA THR A 211 -13.21 -9.30 -8.39
C THR A 211 -12.38 -9.44 -9.67
N SER A 212 -11.18 -10.04 -9.62
CA SER A 212 -10.25 -10.36 -10.73
C SER A 212 -9.87 -9.18 -11.65
N LYS A 213 -10.36 -7.98 -11.36
CA LYS A 213 -10.17 -6.74 -12.13
C LYS A 213 -8.93 -5.97 -11.71
N ARG A 214 -8.02 -6.58 -10.95
CA ARG A 214 -6.79 -5.93 -10.50
C ARG A 214 -6.03 -5.44 -11.72
N ARG A 215 -5.82 -4.13 -11.79
CA ARG A 215 -5.23 -3.47 -12.95
C ARG A 215 -3.71 -3.58 -12.96
N PHE A 216 -3.11 -3.65 -11.77
CA PHE A 216 -1.66 -3.69 -11.60
C PHE A 216 -1.20 -4.91 -10.81
N PRO A 217 -0.02 -5.49 -11.08
CA PRO A 217 0.53 -6.55 -10.24
C PRO A 217 0.86 -6.05 -8.81
N TYR A 218 1.38 -6.95 -7.96
CA TYR A 218 1.80 -6.60 -6.61
C TYR A 218 3.01 -5.68 -6.65
N TYR A 219 2.84 -4.48 -6.08
CA TYR A 219 3.90 -3.49 -5.96
C TYR A 219 4.08 -3.12 -4.50
N ILE A 220 5.32 -2.85 -4.12
CA ILE A 220 5.62 -2.11 -2.90
C ILE A 220 5.68 -0.63 -3.27
N LYS A 221 5.08 0.22 -2.44
CA LYS A 221 4.90 1.64 -2.72
C LYS A 221 5.26 2.49 -1.51
N SER A 222 5.83 3.66 -1.74
CA SER A 222 6.00 4.70 -0.74
C SER A 222 5.76 6.06 -1.37
N SER A 223 5.11 6.96 -0.65
CA SER A 223 4.98 8.36 -1.04
C SER A 223 6.16 9.17 -0.53
N ASN A 224 6.54 10.24 -1.24
CA ASN A 224 7.51 11.18 -0.71
C ASN A 224 6.91 12.04 0.42
N PRO A 225 7.71 12.66 1.30
CA PRO A 225 7.23 13.43 2.45
C PRO A 225 6.27 14.58 2.16
N ASN A 226 6.22 15.09 0.92
CA ASN A 226 5.30 16.16 0.52
C ASN A 226 4.04 15.63 -0.18
N ASP A 227 3.94 14.32 -0.35
CA ASP A 227 2.83 13.63 -1.03
C ASP A 227 2.59 14.12 -2.46
N GLU A 228 3.67 14.23 -3.22
CA GLU A 228 3.71 14.75 -4.59
C GLU A 228 3.91 13.66 -5.64
N PHE A 229 4.47 12.52 -5.26
CA PHE A 229 4.63 11.35 -6.12
C PHE A 229 4.79 10.06 -5.29
N ILE A 230 4.55 8.93 -5.95
CA ILE A 230 4.72 7.58 -5.39
C ILE A 230 5.94 6.95 -6.04
N PHE A 231 6.87 6.44 -5.23
CA PHE A 231 7.89 5.49 -5.68
C PHE A 231 7.36 4.07 -5.50
N TYR A 232 7.50 3.23 -6.53
CA TYR A 232 7.07 1.85 -6.45
C TYR A 232 7.94 0.88 -7.25
N THR A 233 7.87 -0.40 -6.90
CA THR A 233 8.63 -1.48 -7.54
C THR A 233 7.81 -2.77 -7.57
N ASN A 234 8.05 -3.62 -8.57
CA ASN A 234 7.53 -4.99 -8.62
C ASN A 234 8.36 -6.01 -7.85
N ILE A 235 9.40 -5.56 -7.13
CA ILE A 235 10.27 -6.44 -6.37
C ILE A 235 9.76 -6.55 -4.94
N LEU A 236 9.10 -7.66 -4.63
CA LEU A 236 8.68 -8.00 -3.27
C LEU A 236 9.88 -8.50 -2.43
N PRO A 237 9.92 -8.25 -1.10
CA PRO A 237 10.96 -8.81 -0.24
C PRO A 237 10.81 -10.33 -0.07
N ILE A 238 9.60 -10.85 -0.34
CA ILE A 238 9.22 -12.25 -0.22
C ILE A 238 8.39 -12.63 -1.44
N ASP A 239 8.65 -13.80 -2.02
CA ASP A 239 7.90 -14.33 -3.15
C ASP A 239 6.61 -15.02 -2.68
N ILE A 240 5.61 -14.20 -2.37
CA ILE A 240 4.38 -14.65 -1.69
C ILE A 240 3.57 -15.69 -2.46
N GLU A 241 3.56 -15.63 -3.80
CA GLU A 241 2.76 -16.55 -4.61
C GLU A 241 3.35 -17.97 -4.66
N HIS A 242 4.65 -18.10 -4.39
CA HIS A 242 5.35 -19.38 -4.37
C HIS A 242 5.39 -20.01 -2.98
N ILE A 243 4.74 -19.39 -1.98
CA ILE A 243 4.60 -19.95 -0.64
C ILE A 243 3.23 -20.68 -0.58
N PRO A 244 3.20 -22.01 -0.79
CA PRO A 244 1.94 -22.75 -0.78
C PRO A 244 1.25 -22.58 0.56
N PHE A 245 -0.07 -22.46 0.55
CA PHE A 245 -0.89 -22.47 1.76
C PHE A 245 -1.62 -23.80 1.92
N ASN A 246 -1.53 -24.41 3.09
CA ASN A 246 -2.34 -25.56 3.45
C ASN A 246 -3.04 -25.31 4.79
N ILE A 247 -4.38 -25.19 4.77
CA ILE A 247 -5.16 -24.88 5.98
C ILE A 247 -4.92 -25.86 7.14
N SER A 248 -4.63 -27.13 6.86
CA SER A 248 -4.40 -28.14 7.90
C SER A 248 -3.06 -27.98 8.61
N LYS A 249 -2.11 -27.24 8.02
CA LYS A 249 -0.75 -27.04 8.56
C LYS A 249 -0.46 -25.58 8.92
N ASP A 250 -1.04 -24.64 8.18
CA ASP A 250 -0.68 -23.23 8.19
C ASP A 250 -1.81 -22.32 8.71
N PHE A 251 -2.81 -22.87 9.40
CA PHE A 251 -3.95 -22.06 9.87
C PHE A 251 -3.54 -20.93 10.83
N GLU A 252 -2.38 -21.02 11.48
CA GLU A 252 -1.84 -19.97 12.35
C GLU A 252 -0.94 -18.95 11.64
N ARG A 253 -0.78 -19.03 10.30
CA ARG A 253 0.13 -18.18 9.52
C ARG A 253 -0.07 -16.69 9.81
N GLY A 254 -1.32 -16.23 9.88
CA GLY A 254 -1.69 -14.83 10.14
C GLY A 254 -1.85 -14.45 11.61
N THR A 255 -1.15 -15.14 12.51
CA THR A 255 -1.23 -14.89 13.95
C THR A 255 0.08 -14.32 14.49
N ARG A 256 0.03 -13.70 15.66
CA ARG A 256 1.22 -13.18 16.35
C ARG A 256 2.21 -14.27 16.82
N ASN A 257 1.82 -15.54 16.77
CA ASN A 257 2.75 -16.65 17.02
C ASN A 257 3.69 -16.88 15.82
N ASN A 258 3.35 -16.33 14.65
CA ASN A 258 4.11 -16.48 13.41
C ASN A 258 4.57 -15.11 12.90
N LEU A 259 5.24 -14.34 13.76
CA LEU A 259 5.86 -13.07 13.37
C LEU A 259 7.18 -13.34 12.63
N PRO A 260 7.47 -12.57 11.56
CA PRO A 260 8.74 -12.65 10.85
C PRO A 260 9.90 -12.28 11.78
N SER A 261 11.00 -13.02 11.70
CA SER A 261 12.24 -12.75 12.43
C SER A 261 13.47 -13.05 11.57
N GLY A 262 14.62 -12.57 12.01
CA GLY A 262 15.91 -12.82 11.34
C GLY A 262 16.35 -11.74 10.35
N PRO A 263 17.40 -12.01 9.56
CA PRO A 263 18.09 -10.98 8.79
C PRO A 263 17.26 -10.38 7.66
N GLY A 264 16.29 -11.13 7.11
CA GLY A 264 15.45 -10.66 6.00
C GLY A 264 14.57 -9.45 6.37
N ILE A 265 13.87 -9.52 7.50
CA ILE A 265 13.06 -8.39 7.98
C ILE A 265 13.92 -7.20 8.40
N SER A 266 15.06 -7.44 9.06
CA SER A 266 16.00 -6.37 9.43
C SER A 266 16.59 -5.66 8.21
N PHE A 267 16.94 -6.43 7.18
CA PHE A 267 17.41 -5.89 5.91
C PHE A 267 16.32 -5.06 5.23
N PHE A 268 15.11 -5.60 5.12
CA PHE A 268 13.97 -4.89 4.53
C PHE A 268 13.69 -3.59 5.25
N ALA A 269 13.55 -3.61 6.58
CA ALA A 269 13.26 -2.44 7.39
C ALA A 269 14.29 -1.31 7.20
N SER A 270 15.55 -1.66 6.92
CA SER A 270 16.64 -0.71 6.71
C SER A 270 16.73 -0.18 5.26
N HIS A 271 16.07 -0.83 4.30
CA HIS A 271 16.23 -0.53 2.86
C HIS A 271 14.91 -0.60 2.08
N THR A 272 13.82 -0.16 2.70
CA THR A 272 12.49 -0.17 2.09
C THR A 272 12.37 0.84 0.94
N THR A 273 11.22 0.83 0.24
CA THR A 273 10.86 1.86 -0.73
C THR A 273 10.82 3.28 -0.15
N LEU A 274 10.65 3.46 1.18
CA LEU A 274 10.77 4.78 1.81
C LEU A 274 12.17 5.37 1.66
N SER A 275 13.21 4.53 1.73
CA SER A 275 14.60 4.98 1.63
C SER A 275 14.96 5.53 0.24
N ALA A 276 14.10 5.36 -0.76
CA ALA A 276 14.23 6.01 -2.05
C ALA A 276 13.61 7.42 -2.09
N VAL A 277 12.82 7.80 -1.10
CA VAL A 277 12.01 9.04 -1.10
C VAL A 277 12.06 9.82 0.21
N ASP A 278 12.93 9.46 1.14
CA ASP A 278 13.02 10.07 2.47
C ASP A 278 13.83 11.38 2.50
N ASN A 279 14.26 11.88 1.33
CA ASN A 279 15.15 13.03 1.13
C ASN A 279 16.54 12.86 1.75
N LYS A 280 17.00 11.63 2.04
CA LYS A 280 18.32 11.36 2.59
C LYS A 280 19.14 10.50 1.63
N PRO A 281 20.04 11.10 0.82
CA PRO A 281 20.88 10.37 -0.15
C PRO A 281 21.81 9.30 0.44
N SER A 282 21.98 9.30 1.77
CA SER A 282 22.75 8.29 2.51
C SER A 282 21.97 7.02 2.80
N THR A 283 20.64 7.03 2.67
CA THR A 283 19.80 5.84 2.74
C THR A 283 19.42 5.41 1.33
N CYS A 284 19.18 4.12 1.11
CA CYS A 284 18.77 3.64 -0.20
C CYS A 284 17.78 2.50 -0.08
N TRP A 285 16.78 2.48 -0.98
CA TRP A 285 16.04 1.27 -1.27
C TRP A 285 16.98 0.24 -1.90
N ARG A 286 16.93 -1.00 -1.42
CA ARG A 286 17.82 -2.09 -1.82
C ARG A 286 17.11 -3.44 -1.79
N ILE A 287 17.57 -4.38 -2.62
CA ILE A 287 16.92 -5.70 -2.79
C ILE A 287 17.72 -6.89 -2.23
N GLY A 288 18.98 -6.67 -1.84
CA GLY A 288 19.88 -7.67 -1.24
C GLY A 288 20.42 -8.72 -2.22
N ARG A 289 20.16 -8.58 -3.53
CA ARG A 289 20.51 -9.55 -4.57
C ARG A 289 20.69 -8.92 -5.94
N ASN A 290 21.16 -9.72 -6.89
CA ASN A 290 21.27 -9.33 -8.30
C ASN A 290 19.90 -9.03 -8.93
N ILE A 291 19.91 -8.08 -9.87
CA ILE A 291 18.74 -7.65 -10.63
C ILE A 291 18.37 -8.70 -11.66
N ARG A 292 17.10 -9.12 -11.67
CA ARG A 292 16.55 -10.06 -12.64
C ARG A 292 15.89 -9.33 -13.80
N ARG A 293 15.86 -10.00 -14.96
CA ARG A 293 15.13 -9.49 -16.14
C ARG A 293 13.65 -9.28 -15.80
N GLY A 294 13.11 -8.12 -16.19
CA GLY A 294 11.71 -7.75 -15.95
C GLY A 294 11.46 -7.06 -14.61
N GLU A 295 12.48 -6.93 -13.76
CA GLU A 295 12.41 -6.12 -12.55
C GLU A 295 12.51 -4.63 -12.89
N PHE A 296 11.78 -3.82 -12.12
CA PHE A 296 11.79 -2.37 -12.30
C PHE A 296 11.51 -1.62 -11.00
N PHE A 297 11.86 -0.35 -11.01
CA PHE A 297 11.29 0.66 -10.13
C PHE A 297 10.69 1.78 -10.96
N ALA A 298 9.75 2.52 -10.40
CA ALA A 298 8.98 3.52 -11.11
C ALA A 298 8.48 4.62 -10.18
N MET A 299 8.05 5.72 -10.81
CA MET A 299 7.38 6.83 -10.15
C MET A 299 6.00 7.07 -10.76
N ASP A 300 5.01 7.33 -9.92
CA ASP A 300 3.70 7.88 -10.27
C ASP A 300 3.62 9.32 -9.76
N PHE A 301 3.54 10.29 -10.67
CA PHE A 301 3.43 11.71 -10.33
C PHE A 301 2.00 12.18 -10.04
N LEU A 302 1.11 11.24 -9.69
CA LEU A 302 -0.30 11.36 -9.27
C LEU A 302 -1.28 11.78 -10.37
N TYR A 303 -0.80 12.55 -11.35
CA TYR A 303 -1.54 13.04 -12.51
C TYR A 303 -0.58 13.26 -13.68
N ILE A 304 -1.14 13.49 -14.88
CA ILE A 304 -0.34 13.78 -16.07
C ILE A 304 0.40 15.10 -15.85
N ARG A 305 1.73 15.06 -15.93
CA ARG A 305 2.62 16.20 -15.81
C ARG A 305 3.14 16.62 -17.16
N THR A 306 3.41 17.92 -17.29
CA THR A 306 4.16 18.54 -18.39
C THR A 306 5.25 19.42 -17.81
N ASN A 307 6.41 19.54 -18.46
CA ASN A 307 7.52 20.39 -17.99
C ASN A 307 8.01 20.04 -16.57
N LEU A 308 7.88 18.77 -16.17
CA LEU A 308 8.46 18.23 -14.96
C LEU A 308 9.98 18.08 -15.11
N SER A 309 10.73 18.48 -14.09
CA SER A 309 12.11 18.04 -13.89
C SER A 309 12.21 17.24 -12.59
N PHE A 310 12.97 16.16 -12.60
CA PHE A 310 13.23 15.36 -11.40
C PHE A 310 14.62 14.75 -11.46
N ALA A 311 15.16 14.39 -10.29
CA ALA A 311 16.45 13.73 -10.15
C ALA A 311 16.29 12.39 -9.43
N LEU A 312 17.14 11.45 -9.82
CA LEU A 312 17.38 10.18 -9.13
C LEU A 312 18.81 10.16 -8.61
N ILE A 313 19.00 9.78 -7.36
CA ILE A 313 20.32 9.42 -6.83
C ILE A 313 20.38 7.90 -6.78
N ILE A 314 21.34 7.31 -7.50
CA ILE A 314 21.45 5.85 -7.65
C ILE A 314 22.86 5.35 -7.32
N GLY A 315 22.92 4.19 -6.66
CA GLY A 315 24.14 3.54 -6.21
C GLY A 315 24.64 2.47 -7.19
N HIS A 316 24.81 2.84 -8.47
CA HIS A 316 25.12 1.91 -9.57
C HIS A 316 26.39 2.26 -10.31
N THR A 317 26.97 1.28 -11.01
CA THR A 317 28.01 1.57 -11.99
C THR A 317 27.46 2.48 -13.10
N ARG A 318 28.30 3.35 -13.66
CA ARG A 318 27.90 4.19 -14.80
C ARG A 318 27.40 3.37 -16.00
N GLU A 319 27.93 2.16 -16.16
CA GLU A 319 27.52 1.24 -17.22
C GLU A 319 26.07 0.80 -17.07
N LEU A 320 25.65 0.37 -15.87
CA LEU A 320 24.27 -0.02 -15.60
C LEU A 320 23.30 1.14 -15.89
N GLN A 321 23.64 2.35 -15.46
CA GLN A 321 22.80 3.53 -15.64
C GLN A 321 22.53 3.86 -17.10
N ASN A 322 23.54 3.71 -17.96
CA ASN A 322 23.40 3.91 -19.39
C ASN A 322 22.59 2.80 -20.09
N LYS A 323 22.37 1.67 -19.42
CA LYS A 323 21.69 0.49 -19.97
C LYS A 323 20.26 0.29 -19.46
N ILE A 324 19.85 1.00 -18.40
CA ILE A 324 18.48 0.94 -17.88
C ILE A 324 17.52 1.55 -18.91
N ASP A 325 16.45 0.81 -19.22
CA ASP A 325 15.41 1.32 -20.12
C ASP A 325 14.47 2.25 -19.36
N VAL A 326 14.28 3.45 -19.88
CA VAL A 326 13.30 4.42 -19.40
C VAL A 326 12.01 4.23 -20.17
N ASN A 327 10.91 3.93 -19.47
CA ASN A 327 9.58 3.81 -20.05
C ASN A 327 8.64 4.86 -19.46
N LEU A 328 7.78 5.42 -20.29
CA LEU A 328 6.83 6.47 -19.92
C LEU A 328 5.40 5.99 -20.17
N SER A 329 4.47 6.41 -19.31
CA SER A 329 3.04 6.07 -19.46
C SER A 329 2.13 7.20 -18.95
N PHE A 330 0.95 7.29 -19.55
CA PHE A 330 -0.14 8.16 -19.09
C PHE A 330 -1.05 7.47 -18.07
N ASP A 331 -1.22 6.15 -18.18
CA ASP A 331 -2.27 5.40 -17.51
C ASP A 331 -1.76 4.18 -16.72
N GLY A 332 -0.45 3.90 -16.80
CA GLY A 332 0.22 2.79 -16.15
C GLY A 332 -0.01 1.44 -16.83
N LEU A 333 -0.81 1.38 -17.90
CA LEU A 333 -1.07 0.17 -18.68
C LEU A 333 -0.24 0.14 -19.95
N LEU A 334 -0.28 1.25 -20.70
CA LEU A 334 0.41 1.38 -21.98
C LEU A 334 1.74 2.09 -21.74
N TRP A 335 2.82 1.36 -21.93
CA TRP A 335 4.19 1.84 -21.70
C TRP A 335 4.91 2.05 -23.02
N SER A 336 5.51 3.22 -23.18
CA SER A 336 6.33 3.58 -24.33
C SER A 336 7.78 3.76 -23.90
N ARG A 337 8.70 3.04 -24.57
CA ARG A 337 10.13 3.20 -24.33
C ARG A 337 10.61 4.55 -24.82
N TYR A 338 11.32 5.27 -23.96
CA TYR A 338 12.00 6.51 -24.33
C TYR A 338 13.36 6.18 -24.95
N PRO A 339 13.59 6.47 -26.24
CA PRO A 339 14.76 5.96 -26.96
C PRO A 339 15.97 6.92 -26.96
N SER A 340 15.92 8.03 -26.22
CA SER A 340 16.88 9.13 -26.32
C SER A 340 17.50 9.49 -24.96
N MET A 341 18.71 10.06 -24.98
CA MET A 341 19.32 10.71 -23.82
C MET A 341 18.97 12.21 -23.73
N ASN A 342 18.21 12.75 -24.69
CA ASN A 342 17.77 14.15 -24.64
C ASN A 342 16.99 14.42 -23.36
N GLY A 343 17.36 15.49 -22.65
CA GLY A 343 16.77 15.81 -21.35
C GLY A 343 17.21 14.90 -20.20
N ILE A 344 18.19 14.02 -20.39
CA ILE A 344 18.77 13.18 -19.35
C ILE A 344 20.23 13.57 -19.17
N SER A 345 20.64 13.93 -17.95
CA SER A 345 22.04 14.20 -17.62
C SER A 345 22.47 13.39 -16.41
N ILE A 346 23.71 12.87 -16.45
CA ILE A 346 24.26 12.02 -15.40
C ILE A 346 25.50 12.73 -14.83
N ARG A 347 25.51 12.97 -13.53
CA ARG A 347 26.62 13.56 -12.78
C ARG A 347 27.08 12.58 -11.70
N SER A 348 28.39 12.40 -11.53
CA SER A 348 28.92 11.68 -10.37
C SER A 348 28.70 12.50 -9.11
N GLN A 349 28.26 11.85 -8.03
CA GLN A 349 28.08 12.43 -6.71
C GLN A 349 28.94 11.66 -5.70
N ASN A 350 29.31 12.29 -4.59
CA ASN A 350 30.11 11.78 -3.46
C ASN A 350 30.39 10.26 -3.47
N SER A 351 31.67 9.89 -3.40
CA SER A 351 32.06 8.52 -3.09
C SER A 351 31.99 8.34 -1.58
N THR A 352 31.02 7.58 -1.08
CA THR A 352 31.24 6.90 0.21
C THR A 352 32.28 5.79 -0.03
N SER A 353 32.95 5.33 1.02
CA SER A 353 34.14 4.46 0.93
C SER A 353 33.96 3.17 0.14
N ASP A 354 32.71 2.73 -0.12
CA ASP A 354 32.45 1.45 -0.79
C ASP A 354 31.69 1.55 -2.13
N LYS A 355 31.02 2.67 -2.48
CA LYS A 355 30.29 2.81 -3.76
C LYS A 355 30.19 4.25 -4.26
N GLN A 356 30.38 4.43 -5.57
CA GLN A 356 30.17 5.70 -6.25
C GLN A 356 28.67 5.93 -6.50
N GLN A 357 28.17 7.09 -6.07
CA GLN A 357 26.78 7.50 -6.33
C GLN A 357 26.71 8.37 -7.59
N TYR A 358 25.56 8.35 -8.26
CA TYR A 358 25.32 9.19 -9.42
C TYR A 358 23.96 9.85 -9.31
N MET A 359 23.92 11.13 -9.70
CA MET A 359 22.70 11.89 -9.85
C MET A 359 22.30 11.89 -11.33
N VAL A 360 21.13 11.34 -11.62
CA VAL A 360 20.52 11.34 -12.96
C VAL A 360 19.37 12.33 -12.97
N ILE A 361 19.51 13.41 -13.73
CA ILE A 361 18.52 14.48 -13.86
C ILE A 361 17.74 14.30 -15.14
N PHE A 362 16.42 14.32 -15.03
CA PHE A 362 15.46 14.26 -16.12
C PHE A 362 14.75 15.60 -16.25
N ASN A 363 14.71 16.16 -17.45
CA ASN A 363 13.98 17.37 -17.79
C ASN A 363 13.02 17.08 -18.96
N SER A 364 11.75 16.86 -18.63
CA SER A 364 10.73 16.48 -19.61
C SER A 364 10.48 17.55 -20.69
N SER A 365 10.81 18.82 -20.44
CA SER A 365 10.69 19.86 -21.48
C SER A 365 11.64 19.65 -22.66
N GLN A 366 12.74 18.93 -22.41
CA GLN A 366 13.76 18.58 -23.40
C GLN A 366 13.53 17.21 -24.03
N PHE A 367 12.50 16.47 -23.58
CA PHE A 367 12.14 15.21 -24.22
C PHE A 367 11.57 15.47 -25.62
N ASN A 368 11.65 14.44 -26.47
CA ASN A 368 10.95 14.43 -27.76
C ASN A 368 9.46 14.75 -27.56
N LEU A 369 8.84 15.44 -28.52
CA LEU A 369 7.53 16.08 -28.35
C LEU A 369 6.44 15.13 -27.80
N GLY A 370 6.40 13.87 -28.27
CA GLY A 370 5.46 12.84 -27.82
C GLY A 370 5.69 12.28 -26.41
N PHE A 371 6.79 12.64 -25.75
CA PHE A 371 7.18 12.15 -24.43
C PHE A 371 7.24 13.27 -23.36
N ARG A 372 6.90 14.51 -23.71
CA ARG A 372 6.93 15.65 -22.77
C ARG A 372 5.82 15.62 -21.72
N SER A 373 4.82 14.77 -21.95
CA SER A 373 3.67 14.58 -21.06
C SER A 373 3.62 13.13 -20.60
N PHE A 374 3.52 12.90 -19.29
CA PHE A 374 3.39 11.56 -18.72
C PHE A 374 2.90 11.65 -17.27
N ARG A 375 2.31 10.57 -16.75
CA ARG A 375 2.05 10.40 -15.31
C ARG A 375 3.09 9.50 -14.67
N TYR A 376 3.51 8.47 -15.39
CA TYR A 376 4.40 7.44 -14.89
C TYR A 376 5.74 7.42 -15.62
N VAL A 377 6.79 7.10 -14.88
CA VAL A 377 8.13 6.82 -15.41
C VAL A 377 8.63 5.54 -14.76
N ALA A 378 9.08 4.56 -15.55
CA ALA A 378 9.63 3.30 -15.06
C ALA A 378 11.04 3.05 -15.60
N PHE A 379 11.85 2.40 -14.79
CA PHE A 379 13.26 2.08 -15.03
C PHE A 379 13.42 0.57 -15.00
N ASN A 380 13.54 -0.05 -16.17
CA ASN A 380 13.41 -1.49 -16.32
C ASN A 380 14.75 -2.16 -16.67
N ALA A 381 15.01 -3.30 -16.04
CA ALA A 381 16.05 -4.23 -16.44
C ALA A 381 15.51 -5.18 -17.55
N SER A 382 15.39 -4.65 -18.77
CA SER A 382 14.66 -5.33 -19.86
C SER A 382 15.47 -6.41 -20.60
N LYS A 383 16.79 -6.23 -20.70
CA LYS A 383 17.63 -7.00 -21.63
C LYS A 383 18.40 -8.15 -20.97
N ILE A 384 18.97 -7.95 -19.78
CA ILE A 384 19.89 -8.92 -19.15
C ILE A 384 19.74 -8.85 -17.62
N THR A 385 20.01 -9.97 -16.94
CA THR A 385 20.24 -10.02 -15.48
C THR A 385 21.56 -9.33 -15.17
N TYR A 386 21.55 -8.30 -14.33
CA TYR A 386 22.78 -7.59 -13.97
C TYR A 386 23.44 -8.23 -12.75
N LEU A 387 24.77 -8.25 -12.71
CA LEU A 387 25.56 -8.74 -11.58
C LEU A 387 25.75 -7.67 -10.48
N GLU A 388 24.79 -6.75 -10.41
CA GLU A 388 24.72 -5.70 -9.41
C GLU A 388 23.30 -5.68 -8.84
N GLU A 389 23.18 -5.20 -7.61
CA GLU A 389 21.91 -4.99 -6.91
C GLU A 389 21.27 -3.67 -7.35
N LEU A 390 19.94 -3.58 -7.40
CA LEU A 390 19.19 -2.32 -7.60
C LEU A 390 19.23 -1.45 -6.33
N GLN A 391 19.53 -0.15 -6.49
CA GLN A 391 19.83 0.79 -5.41
C GLN A 391 19.39 2.20 -5.81
N VAL A 392 18.28 2.67 -5.22
CA VAL A 392 17.78 4.04 -5.39
C VAL A 392 17.85 4.73 -4.05
N CYS A 393 18.67 5.78 -3.96
CA CYS A 393 19.00 6.46 -2.72
C CYS A 393 18.20 7.76 -2.51
N ASP A 394 17.67 8.33 -3.59
CA ASP A 394 16.78 9.48 -3.49
C ASP A 394 16.04 9.70 -4.80
N VAL A 395 14.84 10.26 -4.70
CA VAL A 395 14.06 10.77 -5.83
C VAL A 395 13.52 12.14 -5.45
N LYS A 396 13.81 13.15 -6.27
CA LYS A 396 13.42 14.54 -5.99
C LYS A 396 12.81 15.18 -7.22
N ILE A 397 11.67 15.85 -7.04
CA ILE A 397 11.17 16.80 -8.04
C ILE A 397 12.05 18.06 -7.95
N ILE A 398 12.55 18.51 -9.10
CA ILE A 398 13.36 19.73 -9.20
C ILE A 398 12.47 20.87 -9.67
N THR A 399 12.29 21.87 -8.81
CA THR A 399 11.69 23.14 -9.19
C THR A 399 12.73 24.04 -9.85
N THR A 400 12.32 24.94 -10.75
CA THR A 400 13.20 25.83 -11.51
C THR A 400 14.13 26.70 -10.64
N THR A 401 13.77 26.95 -9.38
CA THR A 401 14.61 27.65 -8.40
C THR A 401 15.79 26.82 -7.88
N ASN A 402 15.70 25.49 -7.90
CA ASN A 402 16.73 24.57 -7.37
C ASN A 402 17.77 24.12 -8.40
N ILE A 403 17.63 24.49 -9.67
CA ILE A 403 18.55 24.05 -10.74
C ILE A 403 19.94 24.72 -10.63
N LYS A 404 20.03 25.89 -9.98
CA LYS A 404 21.29 26.62 -9.82
C LYS A 404 22.12 26.19 -8.60
N THR A 405 21.53 25.41 -7.70
CA THR A 405 22.15 24.96 -6.43
C THR A 405 22.44 23.45 -6.39
N LEU A 406 22.12 22.72 -7.47
CA LEU A 406 22.39 21.29 -7.71
C LEU A 406 23.36 21.08 -8.89
#